data_AF-A0A1W9IS86-F1
#
_entry.id   AF-A0A1W9IS86-F1
#
_cell.length_a   1.000
_cell.length_b   1.000
_cell.length_c   1.000
_cell.angle_alpha   90.00
_cell.angle_beta   90.00
_cell.angle_gamma   90.00
#
_symmetry.space_group_name_H-M   'P 1'
#
loop_
_entity.id
_entity.type
_entity.pdbx_description
1 polymer ?
#
loop_
_entity_poly.entity_id
_entity_poly.type
_entity_poly.pdbx_seq_one_letter_code
_entity_poly.pdbx_strand_id
1 'polypeptide(L)'
;MAKISKVIEELYQSEQWEKARTLLRRELRRDPTDHWYLTRLSGTYYEQHKYSKARTVSDRAVKLAPRCPLVLWDRAGIFDMQGQNSKALSIWKTLLKRGARGVMLDQCGEGLAWAKSLLNDCRYRIAITYQKVGKSPTARRYYREYMRQRAMGVKSIYSKREVKRMFEL
;
A
#
# COMPACT_ATOMS: atom_id res chain seq x y z
N MET A 1 17.39 14.91 7.74
CA MET A 1 16.38 14.28 6.87
C MET A 1 14.96 14.29 7.47
N ALA A 2 14.74 14.07 8.78
CA ALA A 2 13.39 13.93 9.37
C ALA A 2 12.39 15.09 9.17
N LYS A 3 12.85 16.36 9.08
CA LYS A 3 11.95 17.51 8.98
C LYS A 3 11.19 17.58 7.65
N ILE A 4 11.85 17.25 6.53
CA ILE A 4 11.24 17.39 5.20
C ILE A 4 10.26 16.28 4.89
N SER A 5 10.59 15.03 5.28
CA SER A 5 9.70 13.88 5.14
C SER A 5 8.41 14.09 5.94
N LYS A 6 8.48 14.71 7.13
CA LYS A 6 7.30 15.07 7.92
C LYS A 6 6.39 16.07 7.19
N VAL A 7 6.96 17.12 6.60
CA VAL A 7 6.19 18.11 5.80
C VAL A 7 5.55 17.44 4.58
N ILE A 8 6.27 16.54 3.91
CA ILE A 8 5.72 15.76 2.79
C ILE A 8 4.53 14.92 3.24
N GLU A 9 4.64 14.22 4.37
CA GLU A 9 3.54 13.43 4.93
C GLU A 9 2.36 14.31 5.34
N GLU A 10 2.57 15.46 5.97
CA GLU A 10 1.51 16.42 6.32
C GLU A 10 0.75 16.92 5.08
N LEU A 11 1.49 17.25 4.01
CA LEU A 11 0.90 17.62 2.72
C LEU A 11 0.14 16.45 2.10
N TYR A 12 0.63 15.21 2.25
CA TYR A 12 -0.02 14.00 1.76
C TYR A 12 -1.34 13.74 2.51
N GLN A 13 -1.33 13.81 3.84
CA GLN A 13 -2.53 13.61 4.66
C GLN A 13 -3.57 14.72 4.47
N SER A 14 -3.13 15.93 4.12
CA SER A 14 -4.02 17.06 3.79
C SER A 14 -4.43 17.10 2.32
N GLU A 15 -4.12 16.05 1.55
CA GLU A 15 -4.44 15.93 0.11
C GLU A 15 -3.87 17.05 -0.77
N GLN A 16 -2.81 17.74 -0.32
CA GLN A 16 -2.16 18.82 -1.06
C GLN A 16 -1.17 18.24 -2.10
N TRP A 17 -1.70 17.44 -3.04
CA TRP A 17 -0.94 16.60 -3.96
C TRP A 17 0.09 17.35 -4.80
N GLU A 18 -0.26 18.54 -5.32
CA GLU A 18 0.67 19.34 -6.15
C GLU A 18 1.82 19.92 -5.32
N LYS A 19 1.55 20.36 -4.08
CA LYS A 19 2.60 20.86 -3.17
C LYS A 19 3.52 19.72 -2.75
N ALA A 20 2.96 18.57 -2.38
CA ALA A 20 3.73 17.36 -2.09
C ALA A 20 4.62 16.97 -3.28
N ARG A 21 4.07 16.94 -4.50
CA ARG A 21 4.83 16.63 -5.72
C ARG A 21 5.98 17.59 -6.00
N THR A 22 5.74 18.89 -5.81
CA THR A 22 6.79 19.90 -6.00
C THR A 22 7.96 19.65 -5.07
N LEU A 23 7.67 19.36 -3.80
CA LEU A 23 8.67 19.06 -2.78
C LEU A 23 9.41 17.75 -3.08
N LEU A 24 8.66 16.69 -3.37
CA LEU A 24 9.20 15.38 -3.73
C LEU A 24 10.13 15.44 -4.94
N ARG A 25 9.73 16.16 -6.00
CA ARG A 25 10.58 16.36 -7.19
C ARG A 25 11.85 17.14 -6.87
N ARG A 26 11.80 18.09 -5.93
CA ARG A 26 12.99 18.82 -5.49
C ARG A 26 13.96 17.92 -4.76
N GLU A 27 13.48 17.11 -3.82
CA GLU A 27 14.34 16.17 -3.10
C GLU A 27 14.89 15.08 -4.03
N LEU A 28 14.10 14.59 -5.00
CA LEU A 28 14.55 13.63 -6.02
C LEU A 28 15.56 14.20 -7.03
N ARG A 29 15.68 15.52 -7.16
CA ARG A 29 16.80 16.12 -7.93
C ARG A 29 18.12 16.05 -7.17
N ARG A 30 18.05 16.02 -5.82
CA ARG A 30 19.22 15.91 -4.95
C ARG A 30 19.64 14.46 -4.75
N ASP A 31 18.65 13.58 -4.51
CA ASP A 31 18.84 12.14 -4.44
C ASP A 31 17.81 11.43 -5.34
N PRO A 32 18.18 11.11 -6.60
CA PRO A 32 17.30 10.44 -7.54
C PRO A 32 16.99 8.98 -7.19
N THR A 33 17.68 8.42 -6.18
CA THR A 33 17.66 7.00 -5.80
C THR A 33 16.94 6.73 -4.48
N ASP A 34 16.46 7.78 -3.81
CA ASP A 34 15.62 7.63 -2.63
C ASP A 34 14.25 7.01 -3.01
N HIS A 35 14.12 5.72 -2.72
CA HIS A 35 12.91 4.96 -3.03
C HIS A 35 11.70 5.41 -2.20
N TRP A 36 11.89 6.03 -1.04
CA TRP A 36 10.78 6.57 -0.25
C TRP A 36 10.18 7.81 -0.94
N TYR A 37 11.02 8.75 -1.41
CA TYR A 37 10.52 9.89 -2.19
C TYR A 37 9.88 9.44 -3.51
N LEU A 38 10.45 8.44 -4.19
CA LEU A 38 9.81 7.87 -5.38
C LEU A 38 8.44 7.25 -5.05
N THR A 39 8.33 6.51 -3.94
CA THR A 39 7.06 5.88 -3.54
C THR A 39 6.01 6.92 -3.17
N ARG A 40 6.37 7.99 -2.45
CA ARG A 40 5.45 9.08 -2.17
C ARG A 40 5.04 9.86 -3.42
N LEU A 41 5.97 10.08 -4.35
CA LEU A 41 5.66 10.69 -5.64
C LEU A 41 4.69 9.83 -6.45
N SER A 42 4.90 8.51 -6.48
CA SER A 42 3.97 7.55 -7.07
C SER A 42 2.58 7.66 -6.43
N GLY A 43 2.52 7.64 -5.09
CA GLY A 43 1.30 7.82 -4.31
C GLY A 43 0.52 9.07 -4.70
N THR A 44 1.16 10.23 -4.83
CA THR A 44 0.44 11.47 -5.23
C THR A 44 -0.24 11.38 -6.60
N TYR A 45 0.30 10.59 -7.54
CA TYR A 45 -0.38 10.34 -8.82
C TYR A 45 -1.47 9.29 -8.68
N TYR A 46 -1.24 8.28 -7.83
CA TYR A 46 -2.23 7.25 -7.52
C TYR A 46 -3.51 7.86 -6.94
N GLU A 47 -3.39 8.75 -5.95
CA GLU A 47 -4.55 9.42 -5.31
C GLU A 47 -5.32 10.31 -6.29
N GLN A 48 -4.66 10.81 -7.33
CA GLN A 48 -5.31 11.55 -8.40
C GLN A 48 -5.75 10.68 -9.59
N HIS A 49 -5.84 9.36 -9.39
CA HIS A 49 -6.24 8.38 -10.41
C HIS A 49 -5.35 8.36 -11.68
N LYS A 50 -4.15 8.96 -11.62
CA LYS A 50 -3.17 9.02 -12.72
C LYS A 50 -2.29 7.76 -12.71
N TYR A 51 -2.92 6.59 -12.80
CA TYR A 51 -2.27 5.29 -12.57
C TYR A 51 -1.11 4.99 -13.53
N SER A 52 -1.17 5.45 -14.78
CA SER A 52 -0.05 5.30 -15.71
C SER A 52 1.19 6.07 -15.25
N LYS A 53 1.02 7.30 -14.75
CA LYS A 53 2.12 8.11 -14.19
C LYS A 53 2.64 7.52 -12.89
N ALA A 54 1.73 7.09 -12.00
CA ALA A 54 2.09 6.39 -10.77
C ALA A 54 2.97 5.17 -11.08
N ARG A 55 2.55 4.34 -12.05
CA ARG A 55 3.30 3.16 -12.47
C ARG A 55 4.72 3.48 -12.94
N THR A 56 4.91 4.49 -13.77
CA THR A 56 6.26 4.90 -14.22
C THR A 56 7.18 5.23 -13.05
N VAL A 57 6.66 5.89 -12.01
CA VAL A 57 7.45 6.23 -10.82
C VAL A 57 7.66 4.99 -9.93
N SER A 58 6.62 4.19 -9.71
CA SER A 58 6.66 2.94 -8.95
C SER A 58 7.64 1.92 -9.54
N ASP A 59 7.74 1.85 -10.88
CA ASP A 59 8.72 1.02 -11.60
C ASP A 59 10.17 1.41 -11.29
N ARG A 60 10.44 2.69 -10.96
CA ARG A 60 11.76 3.12 -10.49
C ARG A 60 11.97 2.71 -9.03
N ALA A 61 10.97 2.94 -8.17
CA ALA A 61 11.05 2.61 -6.75
C ALA A 61 11.31 1.11 -6.51
N VAL A 62 10.63 0.23 -7.24
CA VAL A 62 10.79 -1.23 -7.10
C VAL A 62 12.14 -1.74 -7.58
N LYS A 63 12.79 -1.07 -8.55
CA LYS A 63 14.15 -1.43 -8.96
C LYS A 63 15.16 -1.16 -7.85
N LEU A 64 14.96 -0.09 -7.11
CA LEU A 64 15.85 0.36 -6.03
C LEU A 64 15.61 -0.42 -4.73
N ALA A 65 14.34 -0.74 -4.43
CA ALA A 65 13.95 -1.39 -3.19
C ALA A 65 12.89 -2.48 -3.44
N PRO A 66 13.25 -3.60 -4.10
CA PRO A 66 12.29 -4.63 -4.54
C PRO A 66 11.63 -5.38 -3.38
N ARG A 67 12.21 -5.30 -2.18
CA ARG A 67 11.70 -5.97 -0.97
C ARG A 67 11.04 -5.01 0.01
N CYS A 68 11.08 -3.70 -0.25
CA CYS A 68 10.49 -2.72 0.65
C CYS A 68 8.95 -2.89 0.70
N PRO A 69 8.34 -3.17 1.87
CA PRO A 69 6.90 -3.31 2.02
C PRO A 69 6.11 -2.11 1.54
N LEU A 70 6.61 -0.87 1.74
CA LEU A 70 5.95 0.34 1.27
C LEU A 70 5.92 0.42 -0.26
N VAL A 71 7.04 0.12 -0.92
CA VAL A 71 7.17 0.09 -2.39
C VAL A 71 6.26 -0.99 -2.98
N LEU A 72 6.25 -2.18 -2.37
CA LEU A 72 5.41 -3.29 -2.82
C LEU A 72 3.92 -2.99 -2.64
N TRP A 73 3.53 -2.33 -1.55
CA TRP A 73 2.17 -1.87 -1.31
C TRP A 73 1.68 -0.90 -2.39
N ASP A 74 2.47 0.15 -2.67
CA ASP A 74 2.19 1.13 -3.74
C ASP A 74 2.01 0.44 -5.10
N ARG A 75 2.98 -0.41 -5.47
CA ARG A 75 2.96 -1.15 -6.74
C ARG A 75 1.73 -2.05 -6.87
N ALA A 76 1.37 -2.76 -5.81
CA ALA A 76 0.20 -3.65 -5.81
C ALA A 76 -1.10 -2.86 -5.96
N GLY A 77 -1.22 -1.72 -5.28
CA GLY A 77 -2.35 -0.80 -5.42
C GLY A 77 -2.51 -0.33 -6.88
N ILE A 78 -1.41 0.11 -7.50
CA ILE A 78 -1.41 0.54 -8.91
C ILE A 78 -1.85 -0.58 -9.84
N PHE A 79 -1.34 -1.81 -9.65
CA PHE A 79 -1.77 -2.95 -10.48
C PHE A 79 -3.26 -3.26 -10.32
N ASP A 80 -3.81 -3.21 -9.11
CA ASP A 80 -5.24 -3.44 -8.87
C ASP A 80 -6.09 -2.38 -9.57
N MET A 81 -5.71 -1.10 -9.47
CA MET A 81 -6.44 -0.01 -10.14
C MET A 81 -6.32 -0.05 -11.67
N GLN A 82 -5.29 -0.71 -12.20
CA GLN A 82 -5.14 -1.00 -13.63
C GLN A 82 -5.81 -2.32 -14.06
N GLY A 83 -6.59 -2.98 -13.18
CA GLY A 83 -7.25 -4.26 -13.47
C GLY A 83 -6.30 -5.47 -13.56
N GLN A 84 -5.02 -5.31 -13.23
CA GLN A 84 -4.02 -6.38 -13.23
C GLN A 84 -4.08 -7.19 -11.93
N ASN A 85 -5.26 -7.77 -11.67
CA ASN A 85 -5.63 -8.49 -10.46
C ASN A 85 -4.61 -9.57 -10.07
N SER A 86 -4.12 -10.36 -11.03
CA SER A 86 -3.14 -11.42 -10.78
C SER A 86 -1.81 -10.90 -10.25
N LYS A 87 -1.34 -9.75 -10.76
CA LYS A 87 -0.08 -9.14 -10.31
C LYS A 87 -0.23 -8.53 -8.92
N ALA A 88 -1.32 -7.82 -8.66
CA ALA A 88 -1.62 -7.27 -7.34
C ALA A 88 -1.74 -8.36 -6.27
N LEU A 89 -2.49 -9.44 -6.56
CA LEU A 89 -2.64 -10.60 -5.68
C LEU A 89 -1.30 -11.25 -5.35
N SER A 90 -0.40 -11.40 -6.33
CA SER A 90 0.92 -11.99 -6.12
C SER A 90 1.75 -11.18 -5.12
N ILE A 91 1.73 -9.84 -5.24
CA ILE A 91 2.46 -8.96 -4.33
C ILE A 91 1.86 -8.99 -2.91
N TRP A 92 0.54 -8.80 -2.76
CA TRP A 92 -0.08 -8.81 -1.42
C TRP A 92 0.10 -10.16 -0.71
N LYS A 93 0.02 -11.29 -1.43
CA LYS A 93 0.31 -12.60 -0.85
C LYS A 93 1.78 -12.75 -0.44
N THR A 94 2.70 -12.19 -1.22
CA THR A 94 4.13 -12.17 -0.88
C THR A 94 4.37 -11.39 0.40
N LEU A 95 3.76 -10.21 0.55
CA LEU A 95 3.78 -9.45 1.80
C LEU A 95 3.18 -10.26 2.95
N LEU A 96 2.02 -10.88 2.74
CA LEU A 96 1.34 -11.69 3.75
C LEU A 96 2.21 -12.87 4.23
N LYS A 97 2.90 -13.55 3.30
CA LYS A 97 3.79 -14.69 3.59
C LYS A 97 5.02 -14.29 4.42
N ARG A 98 5.53 -13.07 4.27
CA ARG A 98 6.66 -12.55 5.05
C ARG A 98 6.33 -12.41 6.54
N GLY A 99 5.05 -12.25 6.87
CA GLY A 99 4.59 -12.09 8.25
C GLY A 99 5.02 -10.77 8.88
N ALA A 100 4.48 -10.48 10.06
CA ALA A 100 4.64 -9.17 10.71
C ALA A 100 6.10 -8.89 11.08
N ARG A 101 6.83 -9.90 11.55
CA ARG A 101 8.26 -9.77 11.88
C ARG A 101 9.11 -9.50 10.65
N GLY A 102 8.86 -10.19 9.53
CA GLY A 102 9.57 -9.94 8.28
C GLY A 102 9.33 -8.52 7.77
N VAL A 103 8.06 -8.11 7.65
CA VAL A 103 7.69 -6.76 7.21
C VAL A 103 8.27 -5.67 8.12
N MET A 104 8.25 -5.89 9.44
CA MET A 104 8.79 -4.95 10.42
C MET A 104 10.30 -4.76 10.30
N LEU A 105 11.05 -5.83 10.00
CA LEU A 105 12.51 -5.80 9.94
C LEU A 105 13.07 -5.44 8.55
N ASP A 106 12.22 -5.39 7.53
CA ASP A 106 12.60 -4.97 6.18
C ASP A 106 12.67 -3.43 6.04
N GLN A 107 13.11 -2.97 4.88
CA GLN A 107 13.25 -1.55 4.53
C GLN A 107 11.94 -0.77 4.76
N CYS A 108 12.01 0.42 5.36
CA CYS A 108 10.83 1.22 5.72
C CYS A 108 9.84 0.54 6.69
N GLY A 109 10.28 -0.45 7.48
CA GLY A 109 9.46 -0.99 8.56
C GLY A 109 9.23 0.04 9.67
N GLU A 110 7.98 0.31 10.00
CA GLU A 110 7.59 1.30 11.03
C GLU A 110 7.08 0.63 12.32
N GLY A 111 7.69 -0.50 12.68
CA GLY A 111 7.34 -1.26 13.89
C GLY A 111 6.20 -2.27 13.72
N LEU A 112 5.96 -3.05 14.78
CA LEU A 112 5.07 -4.21 14.74
C LEU A 112 3.61 -3.84 14.47
N ALA A 113 3.14 -2.72 15.03
CA ALA A 113 1.77 -2.27 14.86
C ALA A 113 1.47 -1.89 13.40
N TRP A 114 2.37 -1.13 12.78
CA TRP A 114 2.29 -0.79 11.36
C TRP A 114 2.35 -2.04 10.49
N ALA A 115 3.30 -2.95 10.75
CA ALA A 115 3.43 -4.19 9.98
C ALA A 115 2.17 -5.05 10.05
N LYS A 116 1.56 -5.20 11.24
CA LYS A 116 0.28 -5.90 11.41
C LYS A 116 -0.85 -5.21 10.64
N SER A 117 -0.91 -3.87 10.66
CA SER A 117 -1.90 -3.09 9.91
C SER A 117 -1.78 -3.33 8.41
N LEU A 118 -0.57 -3.17 7.85
CA LEU A 118 -0.31 -3.38 6.42
C LEU A 118 -0.69 -4.80 5.97
N LEU A 119 -0.34 -5.81 6.77
CA LEU A 119 -0.70 -7.20 6.47
C LEU A 119 -2.20 -7.45 6.56
N ASN A 120 -2.90 -6.71 7.42
CA ASN A 120 -4.35 -6.78 7.47
C ASN A 120 -4.98 -6.10 6.25
N ASP A 121 -4.44 -4.97 5.82
CA ASP A 121 -4.83 -4.28 4.58
C ASP A 121 -4.61 -5.18 3.35
N CYS A 122 -3.51 -5.95 3.34
CA CYS A 122 -3.28 -6.98 2.33
C CYS A 122 -4.38 -8.07 2.34
N ARG A 123 -4.80 -8.56 3.52
CA ARG A 123 -5.89 -9.56 3.61
C ARG A 123 -7.18 -9.02 3.00
N TYR A 124 -7.52 -7.77 3.32
CA TYR A 124 -8.71 -7.14 2.77
C TYR A 124 -8.65 -6.99 1.25
N ARG A 125 -7.52 -6.49 0.72
CA ARG A 125 -7.36 -6.34 -0.74
C ARG A 125 -7.39 -7.69 -1.47
N ILE A 126 -6.76 -8.73 -0.90
CA ILE A 126 -6.87 -10.09 -1.42
C ILE A 126 -8.33 -10.56 -1.42
N ALA A 127 -9.08 -10.31 -0.34
CA ALA A 127 -10.50 -10.69 -0.25
C ALA A 127 -11.33 -10.01 -1.35
N ILE A 128 -11.17 -8.69 -1.53
CA ILE A 128 -11.87 -7.94 -2.58
C ILE A 128 -11.52 -8.47 -3.96
N THR A 129 -10.23 -8.67 -4.25
CA THR A 129 -9.84 -9.10 -5.59
C THR A 129 -10.36 -10.51 -5.88
N TYR A 130 -10.38 -11.42 -4.89
CA TYR A 130 -11.02 -12.73 -5.08
C TYR A 130 -12.53 -12.65 -5.27
N GLN A 131 -13.21 -11.71 -4.59
CA GLN A 131 -14.63 -11.45 -4.81
C GLN A 131 -14.86 -10.99 -6.26
N LYS A 132 -14.07 -10.03 -6.75
CA LYS A 132 -14.12 -9.51 -8.13
C LYS A 132 -13.93 -10.60 -9.19
N VAL A 133 -13.06 -11.59 -8.94
CA VAL A 133 -12.80 -12.69 -9.88
C VAL A 133 -13.65 -13.94 -9.64
N GLY A 134 -14.76 -13.82 -8.90
CA GLY A 134 -15.74 -14.90 -8.69
C GLY A 134 -15.29 -16.01 -7.74
N LYS A 135 -14.16 -15.87 -7.04
CA LYS A 135 -13.65 -16.86 -6.08
C LYS A 135 -14.20 -16.63 -4.67
N SER A 136 -15.52 -16.59 -4.55
CA SER A 136 -16.26 -16.20 -3.33
C SER A 136 -15.88 -16.99 -2.07
N PRO A 137 -15.67 -18.33 -2.10
CA PRO A 137 -15.21 -19.06 -0.91
C PRO A 137 -13.85 -18.59 -0.40
N THR A 138 -12.93 -18.30 -1.33
CA THR A 138 -11.59 -17.81 -0.98
C THR A 138 -11.65 -16.38 -0.45
N ALA A 139 -12.45 -15.53 -1.09
CA ALA A 139 -12.71 -14.16 -0.64
C ALA A 139 -13.22 -14.13 0.81
N ARG A 140 -14.25 -14.93 1.12
CA ARG A 140 -14.82 -15.05 2.47
C ARG A 140 -13.80 -15.50 3.51
N ARG A 141 -12.87 -16.41 3.17
CA ARG A 141 -11.81 -16.84 4.08
C ARG A 141 -10.89 -15.68 4.46
N TYR A 142 -10.40 -14.91 3.49
CA TYR A 142 -9.53 -13.76 3.75
C TYR A 142 -10.25 -12.64 4.49
N TYR A 143 -11.53 -12.41 4.17
CA TYR A 143 -12.37 -11.46 4.90
C TYR A 143 -12.57 -11.84 6.37
N ARG A 144 -12.87 -13.12 6.67
CA ARG A 144 -12.99 -13.61 8.07
C ARG A 144 -11.69 -13.40 8.84
N GLU A 145 -10.55 -13.74 8.25
CA GLU A 145 -9.24 -13.50 8.86
C GLU A 145 -8.98 -12.01 9.09
N TYR A 146 -9.31 -11.15 8.11
CA TYR A 146 -9.23 -9.71 8.29
C TYR A 146 -10.06 -9.22 9.49
N MET A 147 -11.31 -9.65 9.60
CA MET A 147 -12.20 -9.26 10.69
C MET A 147 -11.73 -9.79 12.05
N ARG A 148 -11.14 -11.00 12.08
CA ARG A 148 -10.51 -11.55 13.29
C ARG A 148 -9.35 -10.68 13.76
N GLN A 149 -8.48 -10.24 12.87
CA GLN A 149 -7.38 -9.32 13.21
C GLN A 149 -7.92 -7.97 13.72
N ARG A 150 -8.96 -7.43 13.09
CA ARG A 150 -9.65 -6.20 13.56
C ARG A 150 -10.21 -6.37 14.96
N ALA A 151 -10.75 -7.55 15.30
CA ALA A 151 -11.24 -7.85 16.64
C ALA A 151 -10.12 -7.91 17.70
N MET A 152 -8.90 -8.28 17.31
CA MET A 152 -7.70 -8.24 18.14
C MET A 152 -7.02 -6.85 18.19
N GLY A 153 -7.70 -5.79 17.74
CA GLY A 153 -7.18 -4.42 17.80
C GLY A 153 -6.21 -4.03 16.67
N VAL A 154 -5.99 -4.89 15.67
CA VAL A 154 -5.16 -4.53 14.52
C VAL A 154 -5.85 -3.44 13.71
N LYS A 155 -5.14 -2.32 13.48
CA LYS A 155 -5.62 -1.21 12.66
C LYS A 155 -5.66 -1.59 11.18
N SER A 156 -6.32 -0.75 10.40
CA SER A 156 -6.43 -0.87 8.94
C SER A 156 -6.86 0.48 8.39
N ILE A 157 -6.39 0.81 7.19
CA ILE A 157 -6.79 2.02 6.48
C ILE A 157 -8.25 1.96 5.99
N TYR A 158 -8.87 0.77 6.01
CA TYR A 158 -10.24 0.57 5.57
C TYR A 158 -11.23 0.69 6.72
N SER A 159 -12.37 1.35 6.49
CA SER A 159 -13.43 1.48 7.49
C SER A 159 -14.04 0.11 7.81
N LYS A 160 -14.12 -0.23 9.10
CA LYS A 160 -14.76 -1.50 9.56
C LYS A 160 -16.21 -1.58 9.10
N ARG A 161 -16.93 -0.45 9.07
CA ARG A 161 -18.33 -0.35 8.64
C ARG A 161 -18.49 -0.61 7.15
N GLU A 162 -17.62 -0.03 6.33
CA GLU A 162 -17.65 -0.24 4.86
C GLU A 162 -17.29 -1.67 4.50
N VAL A 163 -16.23 -2.20 5.11
CA VAL A 163 -15.78 -3.56 4.87
C VAL A 163 -16.88 -4.57 5.21
N LYS A 164 -17.61 -4.38 6.31
CA LYS A 164 -18.76 -5.23 6.67
C LYS A 164 -19.85 -5.22 5.60
N ARG A 165 -20.29 -4.03 5.16
CA ARG A 165 -21.30 -3.87 4.10
C ARG A 165 -20.93 -4.55 2.77
N MET A 166 -19.64 -4.70 2.47
CA MET A 166 -19.19 -5.32 1.22
C MET A 166 -19.18 -6.85 1.22
N PHE A 167 -19.15 -7.48 2.40
CA PHE A 167 -19.01 -8.94 2.56
C PHE A 167 -20.16 -9.57 3.34
N GLU A 168 -21.05 -8.75 3.89
CA GLU A 168 -22.38 -9.16 4.33
C GLU A 168 -23.28 -9.29 3.07
N LEU A 169 -24.02 -10.42 2.98
CA LEU A 169 -25.14 -10.59 2.05
C LEU A 169 -26.32 -9.76 2.56
#